data_AF-A0A9E1Q779-F1
#
_entry.id   AF-A0A9E1Q779-F1
#
_cell.length_a   1.000
_cell.length_b   1.000
_cell.length_c   1.000
_cell.angle_alpha   90.00
_cell.angle_beta   90.00
_cell.angle_gamma   90.00
#
_symmetry.space_group_name_H-M   'P 1'
#
loop_
_entity.id
_entity.type
_entity.pdbx_description
1 polymer ?
#
loop_
_entity_poly.entity_id
_entity_poly.type
_entity_poly.pdbx_seq_one_letter_code
_entity_poly.pdbx_strand_id
1 'polypeptide(L)'
;GFSTSTFNIAYTLREGKLHIGDSYFTDAITYTFEQDVIYVGDSNFPLDIAYTIRPDLSHEDVINIFKENSISPFDIVATLQGAPSHTELFALLLSAGLL
;
A
#
# COMPACT_ATOMS: atom_id res chain seq x y z
N GLY A 1 9.14 24.56 -14.33
CA GLY A 1 7.90 25.28 -13.98
C GLY A 1 7.84 25.41 -12.48
N PHE A 2 7.59 26.60 -11.95
CA PHE A 2 7.46 26.82 -10.51
C PHE A 2 5.99 26.65 -10.12
N SER A 3 5.70 25.65 -9.29
CA SER A 3 4.37 25.52 -8.67
C SER A 3 4.38 26.29 -7.35
N THR A 4 3.42 27.21 -7.17
CA THR A 4 3.28 28.11 -6.01
C THR A 4 2.22 27.64 -5.00
N SER A 5 1.89 26.34 -4.96
CA SER A 5 0.88 25.83 -4.03
C SER A 5 1.37 25.90 -2.58
N THR A 6 0.62 26.60 -1.74
CA THR A 6 0.81 26.72 -0.27
C THR A 6 0.42 25.44 0.48
N PHE A 7 -0.11 24.43 -0.23
CA PHE A 7 -0.34 23.08 0.26
C PHE A 7 0.60 22.13 -0.46
N ASN A 8 1.52 21.53 0.29
CA ASN A 8 2.37 20.46 -0.20
C ASN A 8 1.67 19.13 0.09
N ILE A 9 0.90 18.64 -0.88
CA ILE A 9 0.31 17.30 -0.81
C ILE A 9 1.48 16.32 -0.92
N ALA A 10 1.63 15.43 0.08
CA ALA A 10 2.69 14.44 0.05
C ALA A 10 2.32 13.27 -0.86
N TYR A 11 1.10 12.76 -0.72
CA TYR A 11 0.58 11.66 -1.51
C TYR A 11 -0.90 11.83 -1.83
N THR A 12 -1.32 11.26 -2.94
CA THR A 12 -2.72 11.17 -3.36
C THR A 12 -3.05 9.73 -3.71
N LEU A 13 -4.09 9.16 -3.10
CA LEU A 13 -4.60 7.85 -3.46
C LEU A 13 -5.73 7.99 -4.49
N ARG A 14 -5.57 7.40 -5.67
CA ARG A 14 -6.56 7.39 -6.74
C ARG A 14 -6.69 5.98 -7.30
N GLU A 15 -7.90 5.45 -7.30
CA GLU A 15 -8.21 4.15 -7.93
C GLU A 15 -7.29 3.00 -7.48
N GLY A 16 -6.93 2.98 -6.18
CA GLY A 16 -6.01 1.98 -5.63
C GLY A 16 -4.52 2.26 -5.86
N LYS A 17 -4.17 3.37 -6.53
CA LYS A 17 -2.79 3.76 -6.83
C LYS A 17 -2.38 4.95 -5.99
N LEU A 18 -1.24 4.84 -5.31
CA LEU A 18 -0.65 5.89 -4.51
C LEU A 18 0.28 6.73 -5.39
N HIS A 19 -0.04 8.01 -5.54
CA HIS A 19 0.77 8.97 -6.30
C HIS A 19 1.54 9.88 -5.35
N ILE A 20 2.77 10.26 -5.71
CA ILE A 20 3.46 11.37 -5.04
C ILE A 20 2.81 12.69 -5.44
N GLY A 21 2.49 13.50 -4.43
CA GLY A 21 1.78 14.76 -4.59
C GLY A 21 0.44 14.58 -5.26
N ASP A 22 0.05 15.55 -6.10
CA ASP A 22 -1.20 15.53 -6.86
C ASP A 22 -0.97 15.18 -8.34
N SER A 23 0.11 14.47 -8.65
CA SER A 23 0.47 14.15 -10.05
C SER A 23 -0.48 13.13 -10.68
N TYR A 24 -0.87 13.38 -11.93
CA TYR A 24 -1.65 12.45 -12.76
C TYR A 24 -0.78 11.59 -13.69
N PHE A 25 0.54 11.74 -13.64
CA PHE A 25 1.47 10.94 -14.44
C PHE A 25 1.66 9.55 -13.85
N THR A 26 1.82 8.54 -14.71
CA THR A 26 2.09 7.15 -14.32
C THR A 26 3.40 7.03 -13.54
N ASP A 27 4.42 7.81 -13.92
CA ASP A 27 5.73 7.81 -13.26
C ASP A 27 5.68 8.36 -11.82
N ALA A 28 4.57 8.97 -11.41
CA ALA A 28 4.37 9.42 -10.04
C ALA A 28 3.69 8.37 -9.16
N ILE A 29 3.25 7.24 -9.72
CA ILE A 29 2.69 6.13 -8.95
C ILE A 29 3.83 5.43 -8.21
N THR A 30 3.76 5.42 -6.88
CA THR A 30 4.74 4.71 -6.03
C THR A 30 4.29 3.31 -5.70
N TYR A 31 2.98 3.11 -5.50
CA TYR A 31 2.41 1.82 -5.18
C TYR A 31 1.04 1.62 -5.83
N THR A 32 0.74 0.39 -6.19
CA THR A 32 -0.57 -0.03 -6.69
C THR A 32 -1.13 -1.12 -5.79
N PHE A 33 -2.38 -0.98 -5.38
CA PHE A 33 -3.10 -2.01 -4.63
C PHE A 33 -4.13 -2.70 -5.51
N GLU A 34 -3.95 -4.00 -5.68
CA GLU A 34 -4.85 -4.83 -6.46
C GLU A 34 -4.94 -6.23 -5.84
N GLN A 35 -6.17 -6.73 -5.66
CA GLN A 35 -6.45 -8.10 -5.20
C GLN A 35 -5.67 -8.51 -3.93
N ASP A 36 -5.68 -7.67 -2.90
CA ASP A 36 -4.97 -7.90 -1.62
C ASP A 36 -3.44 -7.93 -1.74
N VAL A 37 -2.89 -7.40 -2.84
CA VAL A 37 -1.46 -7.29 -3.09
C VAL A 37 -1.09 -5.82 -3.31
N ILE A 38 0.01 -5.39 -2.68
CA ILE A 38 0.61 -4.09 -2.91
C ILE A 38 1.84 -4.30 -3.79
N TYR A 39 1.85 -3.65 -4.94
CA TYR A 39 2.94 -3.63 -5.91
C TYR A 39 3.69 -2.31 -5.86
N VAL A 40 4.98 -2.32 -6.16
CA VAL A 40 5.79 -1.11 -6.39
C VAL A 40 5.50 -0.59 -7.79
N GLY A 41 5.15 0.70 -7.89
CA GLY A 41 4.84 1.35 -9.16
C GLY A 41 3.46 0.99 -9.72
N ASP A 42 3.36 1.02 -11.05
CA ASP A 42 2.12 0.81 -11.83
C ASP A 42 2.03 -0.59 -12.47
N SER A 43 2.84 -1.54 -11.99
CA SER A 43 2.90 -2.90 -12.53
C SER A 43 2.29 -3.91 -11.59
N ASN A 44 1.78 -5.01 -12.16
CA ASN A 44 1.24 -6.16 -11.42
C ASN A 44 2.12 -7.41 -11.60
N PHE A 45 3.41 -7.23 -11.92
CA PHE A 45 4.31 -8.36 -12.07
C PHE A 45 4.65 -8.95 -10.70
N PRO A 46 4.80 -10.29 -10.58
CA PRO A 46 5.14 -10.93 -9.31
C PRO A 46 6.44 -10.44 -8.66
N LEU A 47 7.37 -9.89 -9.45
CA LEU A 47 8.63 -9.33 -8.96
C LEU A 47 8.47 -7.96 -8.30
N ASP A 48 7.37 -7.28 -8.57
CA ASP A 48 7.10 -5.93 -8.04
C ASP A 48 6.25 -5.99 -6.77
N ILE A 49 5.92 -7.18 -6.25
CA ILE A 49 5.14 -7.34 -5.02
C ILE A 49 5.94 -6.79 -3.85
N ALA A 50 5.46 -5.71 -3.23
CA ALA A 50 5.97 -5.20 -1.97
C ALA A 50 5.39 -5.98 -0.79
N TYR A 51 4.07 -6.20 -0.80
CA TYR A 51 3.35 -6.86 0.29
C TYR A 51 2.17 -7.69 -0.20
N THR A 52 1.86 -8.76 0.53
CA THR A 52 0.63 -9.54 0.37
C THR A 52 -0.19 -9.47 1.65
N ILE A 53 -1.49 -9.20 1.53
CA ILE A 53 -2.43 -9.11 2.64
C ILE A 53 -3.23 -10.41 2.69
N ARG A 54 -3.33 -11.00 3.88
CA ARG A 54 -4.06 -12.25 4.07
C ARG A 54 -4.81 -12.22 5.38
N PRO A 55 -6.00 -12.84 5.46
CA PRO A 55 -6.66 -13.05 6.74
C PRO A 55 -5.81 -13.92 7.66
N ASP A 56 -5.91 -13.68 8.96
CA ASP A 56 -5.32 -14.54 9.98
C ASP A 56 -6.02 -15.91 9.99
N LEU A 57 -5.27 -16.96 10.35
CA LEU A 57 -5.79 -18.32 10.39
C LEU A 57 -6.71 -18.58 11.58
N SER A 58 -6.58 -17.80 12.66
CA SER A 58 -7.29 -18.02 13.92
C SER A 58 -8.38 -16.97 14.17
N HIS A 59 -8.27 -15.79 13.55
CA HIS A 59 -9.18 -14.67 13.75
C HIS A 59 -9.65 -14.11 12.41
N GLU A 60 -10.94 -14.28 12.09
CA GLU A 60 -11.51 -13.85 10.81
C GLU A 60 -11.53 -12.32 10.63
N ASP A 61 -11.47 -11.56 11.72
CA ASP A 61 -11.43 -10.10 11.73
C ASP A 61 -10.01 -9.54 11.74
N VAL A 62 -8.98 -10.37 11.61
CA VAL A 62 -7.58 -9.93 11.60
C VAL A 62 -6.96 -10.17 10.23
N ILE A 63 -6.21 -9.20 9.75
CA ILE A 63 -5.38 -9.31 8.55
C ILE A 63 -3.90 -9.19 8.91
N ASN A 64 -3.09 -9.99 8.23
CA ASN A 64 -1.64 -10.00 8.31
C ASN A 64 -1.07 -9.51 6.98
N ILE A 65 -0.09 -8.62 7.07
CA ILE A 65 0.63 -8.05 5.93
C ILE A 65 1.98 -8.72 5.87
N PHE A 66 2.19 -9.55 4.85
CA PHE A 66 3.42 -10.29 4.61
C PHE A 66 4.32 -9.51 3.68
N LYS A 67 5.62 -9.56 3.93
CA LYS A 67 6.62 -9.09 2.98
C LYS A 67 6.56 -9.91 1.69
N GLU A 68 6.54 -9.21 0.55
CA GLU A 68 6.52 -9.79 -0.80
C GLU A 68 5.39 -10.83 -0.93
N ASN A 69 5.67 -12.01 -1.50
CA ASN A 69 4.70 -13.10 -1.64
C ASN A 69 4.78 -14.14 -0.50
N SER A 70 5.45 -13.82 0.62
CA SER A 70 5.72 -14.79 1.67
C SER A 70 4.45 -15.34 2.32
N ILE A 71 4.58 -16.56 2.86
CA ILE A 71 3.56 -17.25 3.66
C ILE A 71 4.05 -17.55 5.08
N SER A 72 5.29 -17.17 5.38
CA SER A 72 5.92 -17.43 6.68
C SER A 72 5.41 -16.43 7.71
N PRO A 73 4.96 -16.87 8.90
CA PRO A 73 4.58 -15.95 9.98
C PRO A 73 5.72 -15.00 10.40
N PHE A 74 6.98 -15.38 10.15
CA PHE A 74 8.14 -14.54 10.46
C PHE A 74 8.32 -13.36 9.50
N ASP A 75 7.64 -13.37 8.35
CA ASP A 75 7.69 -12.30 7.35
C ASP A 75 6.50 -11.33 7.46
N ILE A 76 5.71 -11.43 8.53
CA ILE A 76 4.63 -10.47 8.81
C ILE A 76 5.26 -9.15 9.26
N VAL A 77 4.96 -8.07 8.54
CA VAL A 77 5.44 -6.72 8.86
C VAL A 77 4.42 -5.91 9.66
N ALA A 78 3.14 -6.26 9.57
CA ALA A 78 2.06 -5.64 10.32
C ALA A 78 0.86 -6.58 10.45
N THR A 79 0.13 -6.45 11.55
CA THR A 79 -1.14 -7.14 11.81
C THR A 79 -2.18 -6.09 12.19
N LEU A 80 -3.34 -6.13 11.54
CA LEU A 80 -4.41 -5.16 11.73
C LEU A 80 -5.71 -5.89 12.07
N GLN A 81 -6.47 -5.35 13.02
CA GLN A 81 -7.81 -5.83 13.33
C GLN A 81 -8.85 -4.97 12.61
N GLY A 82 -9.85 -5.62 12.03
CA GLY A 82 -10.91 -5.04 11.22
C GLY A 82 -10.67 -5.19 9.71
N ALA A 83 -11.53 -4.53 8.93
CA ALA A 83 -11.46 -4.47 7.48
C ALA A 83 -11.14 -3.04 7.03
N PRO A 84 -9.87 -2.61 7.09
CA PRO A 84 -9.50 -1.25 6.69
C PRO A 84 -9.81 -1.03 5.21
N SER A 85 -10.35 0.14 4.89
CA SER A 85 -10.45 0.60 3.50
C SER A 85 -9.05 0.75 2.88
N HIS A 86 -8.95 0.79 1.54
CA HIS A 86 -7.67 0.97 0.86
C HIS A 86 -6.94 2.23 1.36
N THR A 87 -7.67 3.32 1.59
CA THR A 87 -7.12 4.57 2.13
C THR A 87 -6.54 4.39 3.53
N GLU A 88 -7.26 3.73 4.42
CA GLU A 88 -6.80 3.48 5.79
C GLU A 88 -5.59 2.57 5.80
N LEU A 89 -5.58 1.52 4.98
CA LEU A 89 -4.45 0.63 4.81
C LEU A 89 -3.19 1.39 4.39
N PHE A 90 -3.26 2.19 3.33
CA PHE A 90 -2.12 3.00 2.87
C PHE A 90 -1.67 4.02 3.93
N ALA A 91 -2.61 4.67 4.62
CA ALA A 91 -2.29 5.63 5.66
C ALA A 91 -1.57 4.97 6.85
N LEU A 92 -2.05 3.79 7.29
CA LEU A 92 -1.44 3.03 8.38
C LEU A 92 -0.03 2.58 8.00
N LEU A 93 0.14 1.98 6.83
CA LEU A 93 1.44 1.52 6.34
C LEU A 93 2.45 2.66 6.18
N LEU A 94 2.03 3.80 5.61
CA LEU A 94 2.87 4.97 5.48
C LEU A 94 3.27 5.54 6.85
N SER A 95 2.33 5.62 7.80
CA SER A 95 2.59 6.11 9.16
C SER A 95 3.55 5.21 9.95
N ALA A 96 3.53 3.91 9.64
CA ALA A 96 4.44 2.92 10.21
C ALA A 96 5.83 2.90 9.54
N GLY A 97 6.03 3.67 8.46
CA GLY A 97 7.27 3.68 7.68
C GLY A 97 7.49 2.41 6.86
N LEU A 98 6.40 1.74 6.47
CA LEU A 98 6.41 0.52 5.66
C LEU A 98 6.26 0.81 4.15
N LEU A 99 6.06 2.07 3.76
CA LEU A 99 5.96 2.57 2.38
C LEU A 99 6.84 3.80 2.18
#